data_AF-A0A7W1M9Q6-F1
#
_entry.id   AF-A0A7W1M9Q6-F1
#
_cell.length_a   1.000
_cell.length_b   1.000
_cell.length_c   1.000
_cell.angle_alpha   90.00
_cell.angle_beta   90.00
_cell.angle_gamma   90.00
#
_symmetry.space_group_name_H-M   'P 1'
#
loop_
_entity.id
_entity.type
_entity.pdbx_description
1 polymer ?
#
loop_
_entity_poly.entity_id
_entity_poly.type
_entity_poly.pdbx_seq_one_letter_code
_entity_poly.pdbx_strand_id
1 'polypeptide(L)' 'GEGSWPPSKVKEILEARDRRVAGPTAPACGLYLTGVKFSLE' A
#
# COMPACT_ATOMS: atom_id res chain seq x y z
N GLY A 1 -0.61 10.35 8.05
CA GLY A 1 -2.05 10.03 8.04
C GLY A 1 -2.70 10.59 9.29
N GLU A 2 -3.91 10.15 9.61
CA GLU A 2 -4.78 10.57 10.73
C GLU A 2 -4.26 10.22 12.14
N GLY A 3 -3.03 9.71 12.26
CA GLY A 3 -2.42 9.30 13.53
C GLY A 3 -2.86 7.92 14.04
N SER A 4 -3.65 7.16 13.28
CA SER A 4 -4.22 5.88 13.76
C SER A 4 -3.18 4.80 14.06
N TRP A 5 -2.09 4.71 13.28
CA TRP A 5 -1.00 3.75 13.49
C TRP A 5 0.38 4.44 13.48
N PRO A 6 1.34 3.97 14.30
CA PRO A 6 2.72 4.40 14.18
C PRO A 6 3.32 3.87 12.87
N PRO A 7 4.31 4.57 12.27
CA PRO A 7 4.99 4.10 11.06
C PRO A 7 5.60 2.69 11.18
N SER A 8 6.03 2.29 12.39
CA SER A 8 6.56 0.94 12.66
C SER A 8 5.59 -0.18 12.31
N LYS A 9 4.27 0.09 12.33
CA LYS A 9 3.23 -0.89 11.99
C LYS A 9 3.37 -1.42 10.57
N VAL A 10 3.90 -0.62 9.65
CA VAL A 10 4.13 -1.03 8.25
C VAL A 10 5.12 -2.19 8.19
N LYS A 11 6.17 -2.18 9.01
CA LYS A 11 7.15 -3.26 9.09
C LYS A 11 6.50 -4.57 9.54
N GLU A 12 5.71 -4.53 10.61
CA GLU A 12 4.98 -5.70 11.12
C GLU A 12 4.06 -6.30 10.04
N ILE A 13 3.35 -5.47 9.27
CA ILE A 13 2.46 -5.92 8.19
C ILE A 13 3.25 -6.63 7.08
N LEU A 14 4.39 -6.07 6.68
CA LEU A 14 5.25 -6.65 5.64
C LEU A 14 5.84 -8.00 6.08
N GLU A 15 6.26 -8.11 7.34
CA GLU A 15 6.81 -9.35 7.92
C GLU A 15 5.74 -10.45 8.03
N ALA A 16 4.51 -10.08 8.39
CA ALA A 16 3.41 -11.02 8.53
C ALA A 16 2.97 -11.67 7.21
N ARG A 17 3.17 -11.01 6.06
CA ARG A 17 2.72 -11.46 4.72
C ARG A 17 1.25 -11.91 4.70
N ASP A 18 0.42 -11.30 5.56
CA ASP A 18 -0.97 -11.66 5.76
C ASP A 18 -1.86 -10.44 5.51
N ARG A 19 -2.71 -10.53 4.48
CA ARG A 19 -3.61 -9.44 4.08
C ARG A 19 -4.53 -9.02 5.23
N ARG A 20 -4.88 -9.90 6.17
CA ARG A 20 -5.76 -9.60 7.30
C ARG A 20 -5.15 -8.62 8.30
N VAL A 21 -3.82 -8.51 8.33
CA VAL A 21 -3.08 -7.61 9.24
C VAL A 21 -2.99 -6.18 8.66
N ALA A 22 -3.14 -6.04 7.34
CA ALA A 22 -3.13 -4.74 6.67
C ALA A 22 -4.48 -3.99 6.81
N GLY A 23 -4.43 -2.67 6.63
CA GLY A 23 -5.63 -1.81 6.68
C GLY A 23 -6.66 -2.09 5.57
N PRO A 24 -7.79 -1.38 5.59
CA PRO A 24 -8.78 -1.47 4.52
C PRO A 24 -8.19 -1.04 3.18
N THR A 25 -8.74 -1.57 2.09
CA THR A 25 -8.36 -1.13 0.74
C THR A 25 -8.95 0.26 0.48
N ALA A 26 -8.15 1.20 0.01
CA ALA A 26 -8.63 2.53 -0.37
C ALA A 26 -9.60 2.44 -1.58
N PRO A 27 -10.59 3.35 -1.69
CA PRO A 27 -11.51 3.38 -2.83
C PRO A 27 -10.79 3.56 -4.17
N ALA A 28 -11.26 2.87 -5.22
CA ALA A 28 -10.63 2.91 -6.55
C ALA A 28 -10.77 4.26 -7.27
N CYS A 29 -11.80 5.05 -6.96
CA CYS A 29 -12.08 6.33 -7.62
C CYS A 29 -10.97 7.39 -7.44
N GLY A 30 -10.11 7.23 -6.43
CA GLY A 30 -8.94 8.09 -6.20
C GLY A 30 -7.65 7.60 -6.88
N LEU A 31 -7.66 6.43 -7.53
CA LEU A 31 -6.47 5.83 -8.13
C LEU A 31 -6.36 6.19 -9.62
N TYR A 32 -5.21 6.72 -10.03
CA TYR A 32 -4.93 7.09 -11.42
C TYR A 32 -3.64 6.42 -11.92
N LEU A 33 -3.69 5.82 -13.11
CA LEU A 33 -2.51 5.34 -13.82
C LEU A 33 -1.77 6.54 -14.44
N THR A 34 -0.58 6.84 -13.94
CA THR A 34 0.20 8.03 -14.36
C THR A 34 1.19 7.76 -15.48
N GLY A 35 1.49 6.50 -15.78
CA GLY A 35 2.37 6.12 -16.88
C GLY A 35 2.76 4.65 -16.84
N VAL A 36 3.25 4.16 -17.97
CA VAL A 36 3.80 2.80 -18.11
C VAL A 36 5.18 2.94 -18.73
N LYS A 37 6.20 2.36 -18.08
CA LYS A 37 7.57 2.34 -18.59
C LYS A 37 7.80 1.03 -19.34
N PHE A 38 8.33 1.15 -20.54
CA PHE A 38 8.80 0.01 -21.33
C PHE A 38 10.32 0.09 -21.41
N SER A 39 10.98 -1.03 -21.15
CA SER A 39 12.38 -1.20 -21.51
C SER A 39 12.43 -1.67 -22.96
N LEU A 40 13.23 -0.99 -23.78
CA LEU A 40 13.67 -1.54 -25.05
C LEU A 40 14.96 -2.29 -24.74
N GLU A 41 15.03 -3.55 -25.12
CA GLU A 41 16.29 -4.32 -25.11
C GLU A 41 17.32 -3.69 -26.06
#